data_AF-A0A1R1AZ02-F1
#
_entry.id   AF-A0A1R1AZ02-F1
#
_cell.length_a   1.000
_cell.length_b   1.000
_cell.length_c   1.000
_cell.angle_alpha   90.00
_cell.angle_beta   90.00
_cell.angle_gamma   90.00
#
_symmetry.space_group_name_H-M   'P 1'
#
loop_
_entity.id
_entity.type
_entity.pdbx_description
1 polymer ?
#
loop_
_entity_poly.entity_id
_entity_poly.type
_entity_poly.pdbx_seq_one_letter_code
_entity_poly.pdbx_strand_id
1 'polypeptide(L)'
;MDKSSFLMVERGNPYERGDVIALTKPITVLGRKGQHFDPDIAFDNIFVSRQHAALLYRNGKFSIKDLNSKHGTFVNQERLAPHDEISLQHGDTIVLAGDLIVLSFSILSMDETMDITPLIKQLAAVEASGGLRLNPFKQELVYGEDVCAFSEKEYKCMELLVNHQGQFVSKDQLKVYIWPERSYGTDEVPDVSSEELNALIYRVRKKTRGILDIESIRGKGYILQTQEE
;
A
#
# COMPACT_ATOMS: atom_id res chain seq x y z
N MET A 1 1.17 -15.97 -9.04
CA MET A 1 0.23 -14.83 -9.12
C MET A 1 1.07 -13.60 -9.38
N ASP A 2 0.60 -12.74 -10.28
CA ASP A 2 1.25 -11.46 -10.56
C ASP A 2 1.09 -10.53 -9.35
N LYS A 3 2.20 -10.16 -8.70
CA LYS A 3 2.21 -9.17 -7.61
C LYS A 3 2.47 -7.75 -8.13
N SER A 4 2.73 -7.62 -9.43
CA SER A 4 3.14 -6.36 -10.06
C SER A 4 1.94 -5.53 -10.51
N SER A 5 0.75 -6.10 -10.64
CA SER A 5 -0.43 -5.36 -11.09
C SER A 5 -1.31 -4.87 -9.95
N PHE A 6 -1.73 -3.62 -10.03
CA PHE A 6 -2.61 -2.97 -9.07
C PHE A 6 -3.57 -1.99 -9.75
N LEU A 7 -4.63 -1.63 -9.03
CA LEU A 7 -5.51 -0.53 -9.38
C LEU A 7 -5.18 0.67 -8.48
N MET A 8 -4.94 1.82 -9.08
CA MET A 8 -4.89 3.09 -8.37
C MET A 8 -6.28 3.74 -8.42
N VAL A 9 -6.78 4.18 -7.27
CA VAL A 9 -8.07 4.84 -7.19
C VAL A 9 -7.92 6.32 -7.52
N GLU A 10 -8.57 6.76 -8.59
CA GLU A 10 -8.70 8.19 -8.89
C GLU A 10 -9.98 8.77 -8.27
N ARG A 11 -11.02 7.93 -8.17
CA ARG A 11 -12.31 8.28 -7.57
C ARG A 11 -13.09 7.01 -7.17
N GLY A 12 -13.66 6.97 -5.97
CA GLY A 12 -14.68 5.96 -5.62
C GLY A 12 -14.73 5.57 -4.14
N ASN A 13 -15.77 6.02 -3.42
CA ASN A 13 -16.04 5.68 -2.02
C ASN A 13 -16.14 4.14 -1.82
N PRO A 14 -15.51 3.54 -0.78
CA PRO A 14 -14.86 4.14 0.39
C PRO A 14 -13.38 4.52 0.22
N TYR A 15 -12.82 4.33 -0.96
CA TYR A 15 -11.41 4.57 -1.21
C TYR A 15 -11.14 6.04 -1.48
N GLU A 16 -10.02 6.53 -0.96
CA GLU A 16 -9.52 7.88 -1.22
C GLU A 16 -8.70 7.90 -2.51
N ARG A 17 -8.57 9.09 -3.11
CA ARG A 17 -7.75 9.25 -4.30
C ARG A 17 -6.29 8.96 -3.94
N GLY A 18 -5.66 8.09 -4.73
CA GLY A 18 -4.29 7.62 -4.50
C GLY A 18 -4.20 6.27 -3.79
N ASP A 19 -5.32 5.73 -3.29
CA ASP A 19 -5.34 4.38 -2.74
C ASP A 19 -4.93 3.36 -3.79
N VAL A 20 -4.15 2.37 -3.36
CA VAL A 20 -3.65 1.30 -4.22
C VAL A 20 -4.28 -0.02 -3.79
N ILE A 21 -4.93 -0.68 -4.74
CA ILE A 21 -5.58 -1.98 -4.53
C ILE A 21 -4.81 -3.04 -5.32
N ALA A 22 -4.10 -3.91 -4.59
CA ALA A 22 -3.32 -4.98 -5.19
C ALA A 22 -4.21 -6.08 -5.80
N LEU A 23 -3.89 -6.53 -7.01
CA LEU A 23 -4.63 -7.58 -7.70
C LEU A 23 -4.01 -8.96 -7.43
N THR A 24 -4.39 -9.56 -6.31
CA THR A 24 -3.77 -10.80 -5.82
C THR A 24 -4.48 -12.08 -6.24
N LYS A 25 -5.72 -11.98 -6.77
CA LYS A 25 -6.57 -13.13 -7.12
C LYS A 25 -6.62 -13.33 -8.64
N PRO A 26 -6.82 -14.58 -9.12
CA PRO A 26 -7.00 -14.83 -10.55
C PRO A 26 -8.30 -14.25 -11.11
N ILE A 27 -9.29 -14.06 -10.23
CA ILE A 27 -10.55 -13.38 -10.54
C ILE A 27 -10.79 -12.40 -9.39
N THR A 28 -10.98 -11.14 -9.73
CA THR A 28 -11.29 -10.06 -8.78
C THR A 28 -12.58 -9.39 -9.23
N VAL A 29 -13.64 -9.51 -8.45
CA VAL A 29 -14.94 -8.90 -8.75
C VAL A 29 -15.03 -7.52 -8.13
N LEU A 30 -15.39 -6.54 -8.97
CA LEU A 30 -15.68 -5.17 -8.58
C LEU A 30 -17.20 -4.99 -8.51
N GLY A 31 -17.67 -4.33 -7.45
CA GLY A 31 -19.09 -4.02 -7.36
C GLY A 31 -19.48 -3.36 -6.06
N ARG A 32 -20.77 -3.41 -5.74
CA ARG A 32 -21.32 -2.89 -4.49
C ARG A 32 -21.70 -4.02 -3.53
N LYS A 33 -21.41 -3.81 -2.24
CA LYS A 33 -21.84 -4.72 -1.18
C LYS A 33 -23.37 -4.88 -1.15
N GLY A 34 -23.82 -6.12 -1.01
CA GLY A 34 -25.23 -6.47 -0.86
C GLY A 34 -25.46 -7.39 0.33
N GLN A 35 -26.72 -7.70 0.60
CA GLN A 35 -27.11 -8.55 1.73
C GLN A 35 -26.62 -10.00 1.62
N HIS A 36 -26.42 -10.50 0.39
CA HIS A 36 -26.04 -11.88 0.10
C HIS A 36 -24.81 -12.00 -0.81
N PHE A 37 -24.10 -10.89 -1.03
CA PHE A 37 -22.95 -10.85 -1.93
C PHE A 37 -21.96 -9.77 -1.48
N ASP A 38 -20.68 -10.14 -1.40
CA ASP A 38 -19.57 -9.24 -1.10
C ASP A 38 -18.55 -9.33 -2.25
N PRO A 39 -18.36 -8.26 -3.05
CA PRO A 39 -17.33 -8.23 -4.09
C PRO A 39 -15.93 -8.18 -3.47
N ASP A 40 -14.90 -8.55 -4.25
CA ASP A 40 -13.50 -8.44 -3.81
C ASP A 40 -13.07 -6.99 -3.62
N ILE A 41 -13.58 -6.09 -4.48
CA ILE A 41 -13.43 -4.64 -4.37
C ILE A 41 -14.84 -4.04 -4.28
N ALA A 42 -15.15 -3.48 -3.11
CA ALA A 42 -16.47 -3.00 -2.78
C ALA A 42 -16.54 -1.47 -2.82
N PHE A 43 -17.46 -0.94 -3.62
CA PHE A 43 -17.78 0.49 -3.65
C PHE A 43 -19.11 0.76 -2.98
N ASP A 44 -19.16 1.81 -2.17
CA ASP A 44 -20.39 2.29 -1.54
C ASP A 44 -21.06 3.35 -2.43
N ASN A 45 -21.64 2.86 -3.53
CA ASN A 45 -22.35 3.69 -4.49
C ASN A 45 -23.51 2.93 -5.14
N ILE A 46 -24.73 3.44 -4.98
CA ILE A 46 -25.96 2.78 -5.44
C ILE A 46 -26.03 2.55 -6.97
N PHE A 47 -25.31 3.34 -7.76
CA PHE A 47 -25.22 3.20 -9.22
C PHE A 47 -24.26 2.08 -9.66
N VAL A 48 -23.43 1.58 -8.74
CA VAL A 48 -22.60 0.41 -8.97
C VAL A 48 -23.44 -0.85 -8.73
N SER A 49 -23.55 -1.70 -9.76
CA SER A 49 -24.13 -3.05 -9.64
C SER A 49 -23.39 -3.88 -8.58
N ARG A 50 -24.10 -4.81 -7.94
CA ARG A 50 -23.49 -5.69 -6.92
C ARG A 50 -22.35 -6.52 -7.49
N GLN A 51 -22.56 -7.08 -8.68
CA GLN A 51 -21.55 -7.67 -9.55
C GLN A 51 -21.45 -6.75 -10.77
N HIS A 52 -20.47 -5.86 -10.80
CA HIS A 52 -20.38 -4.83 -11.84
C HIS A 52 -19.42 -5.27 -12.95
N ALA A 53 -18.20 -5.59 -12.57
CA ALA A 53 -17.15 -6.01 -13.48
C ALA A 53 -16.28 -7.08 -12.79
N ALA A 54 -15.57 -7.86 -13.60
CA ALA A 54 -14.55 -8.77 -13.12
C ALA A 54 -13.25 -8.50 -13.85
N LEU A 55 -12.16 -8.45 -13.08
CA LEU A 55 -10.80 -8.59 -13.57
C LEU A 55 -10.43 -10.06 -13.58
N LEU A 56 -9.83 -10.50 -14.68
CA LEU A 56 -9.46 -11.88 -14.93
C LEU A 56 -7.97 -11.92 -15.25
N TYR A 57 -7.21 -12.74 -14.51
CA TYR A 57 -5.80 -12.97 -14.78
C TYR A 57 -5.61 -14.31 -15.48
N ARG A 58 -5.22 -14.28 -16.76
CA ARG A 58 -5.01 -15.47 -17.58
C ARG A 58 -3.78 -15.28 -18.46
N ASN A 59 -2.97 -16.33 -18.61
CA ASN A 59 -1.79 -16.32 -19.48
C ASN A 59 -0.83 -15.13 -19.23
N GLY A 60 -0.66 -14.73 -17.98
CA GLY A 60 0.22 -13.63 -17.62
C GLY A 60 -0.37 -12.24 -17.80
N LYS A 61 -1.63 -12.10 -18.23
CA LYS A 61 -2.26 -10.81 -18.54
C LYS A 61 -3.56 -10.64 -17.76
N PHE A 62 -3.85 -9.39 -17.40
CA PHE A 62 -5.15 -8.99 -16.89
C PHE A 62 -6.07 -8.60 -18.04
N SER A 63 -7.32 -9.02 -17.94
CA SER A 63 -8.43 -8.53 -18.74
C SER A 63 -9.58 -8.10 -17.84
N ILE A 64 -10.45 -7.24 -18.35
CA ILE A 64 -11.67 -6.81 -17.67
C ILE A 64 -12.89 -7.21 -18.48
N LYS A 65 -13.94 -7.60 -17.76
CA LYS A 65 -15.24 -7.97 -18.31
C LYS A 65 -16.35 -7.32 -17.53
N ASP A 66 -17.33 -6.73 -18.23
CA ASP A 66 -18.58 -6.26 -17.62
C ASP A 66 -19.48 -7.46 -17.26
N LEU A 67 -20.05 -7.45 -16.05
CA LEU A 67 -20.94 -8.49 -15.53
C LEU A 67 -22.41 -8.13 -15.71
N ASN A 68 -22.76 -7.56 -16.87
CA ASN A 68 -24.09 -7.05 -17.20
C ASN A 68 -24.53 -5.93 -16.23
N SER A 69 -23.65 -4.96 -16.04
CA SER A 69 -23.90 -3.84 -15.14
C SER A 69 -24.95 -2.88 -15.71
N LYS A 70 -25.71 -2.22 -14.83
CA LYS A 70 -26.79 -1.31 -15.25
C LYS A 70 -26.26 -0.07 -15.96
N HIS A 71 -25.13 0.46 -15.49
CA HIS A 71 -24.56 1.73 -15.94
C HIS A 71 -23.31 1.56 -16.80
N GLY A 72 -22.88 0.32 -17.05
CA GLY A 72 -21.76 -0.01 -17.91
C GLY A 72 -20.38 0.14 -17.24
N THR A 73 -19.44 -0.61 -17.80
CA THR A 73 -18.00 -0.52 -17.58
C THR A 73 -17.36 0.11 -18.82
N PHE A 74 -16.39 0.99 -18.62
CA PHE A 74 -15.64 1.64 -19.69
C PHE A 74 -14.14 1.45 -19.47
N VAL A 75 -13.39 1.28 -20.55
CA VAL A 75 -11.92 1.29 -20.56
C VAL A 75 -11.47 2.36 -21.53
N ASN A 76 -10.64 3.30 -21.10
CA ASN A 76 -10.14 4.40 -21.92
C ASN A 76 -11.25 5.17 -22.67
N GLN A 77 -12.37 5.42 -21.98
CA GLN A 77 -13.60 6.07 -22.49
C GLN A 77 -14.45 5.21 -23.45
N GLU A 78 -14.01 4.01 -23.82
CA GLU A 78 -14.78 3.08 -24.63
C GLU A 78 -15.61 2.16 -23.75
N ARG A 79 -16.92 2.08 -24.03
CA ARG A 79 -17.84 1.22 -23.27
C ARG A 79 -17.63 -0.24 -23.68
N LEU A 80 -17.48 -1.13 -22.71
CA LEU A 80 -17.44 -2.56 -22.99
C LEU A 80 -18.78 -3.03 -23.53
N ALA A 81 -18.73 -3.85 -24.58
CA ALA A 81 -19.90 -4.57 -25.06
C ALA A 81 -20.30 -5.66 -24.05
N PRO A 82 -21.59 -6.01 -23.95
CA PRO A 82 -22.03 -7.11 -23.09
C PRO A 82 -21.30 -8.40 -23.43
N HIS A 83 -20.78 -9.07 -22.40
CA HIS A 83 -19.97 -10.30 -22.48
C HIS A 83 -18.56 -10.18 -23.04
N ASP A 84 -18.15 -9.00 -23.49
CA ASP A 84 -16.82 -8.77 -24.03
C ASP A 84 -15.75 -8.72 -22.92
N GLU A 85 -14.55 -9.19 -23.26
CA GLU A 85 -13.40 -9.28 -22.36
C GLU A 85 -12.23 -8.53 -23.01
N ILE A 86 -11.86 -7.38 -22.44
CA ILE A 86 -10.79 -6.52 -22.98
C ILE A 86 -9.51 -6.73 -22.18
N SER A 87 -8.39 -6.98 -22.86
CA SER A 87 -7.07 -7.03 -22.21
C SER A 87 -6.67 -5.65 -21.72
N LEU A 88 -6.22 -5.55 -20.48
CA LEU A 88 -5.72 -4.32 -19.90
C LEU A 88 -4.22 -4.14 -20.12
N GLN A 89 -3.80 -2.89 -20.30
CA GLN A 89 -2.42 -2.44 -20.42
C GLN A 89 -2.09 -1.43 -19.33
N HIS A 90 -0.81 -1.34 -18.97
CA HIS A 90 -0.35 -0.34 -17.99
C HIS A 90 -0.81 1.08 -18.41
N GLY A 91 -1.43 1.80 -17.46
CA GLY A 91 -1.97 3.14 -17.66
C GLY A 91 -3.44 3.18 -18.09
N ASP A 92 -4.08 2.04 -18.37
CA ASP A 92 -5.48 2.00 -18.79
C ASP A 92 -6.42 2.54 -17.70
N THR A 93 -7.33 3.41 -18.09
CA THR A 93 -8.35 3.96 -17.19
C THR A 93 -9.61 3.12 -17.26
N ILE A 94 -10.03 2.57 -16.12
CA ILE A 94 -11.28 1.82 -15.95
C ILE A 94 -12.29 2.72 -15.26
N VAL A 95 -13.48 2.82 -15.84
CA VAL A 95 -14.57 3.63 -15.28
C VAL A 95 -15.82 2.78 -15.11
N LEU A 96 -16.42 2.84 -13.91
CA LEU A 96 -17.68 2.17 -13.61
C LEU A 96 -18.76 3.19 -13.32
N ALA A 97 -20.00 2.81 -13.66
CA ALA A 97 -21.18 3.62 -13.37
C ALA A 97 -21.11 5.07 -13.90
N GLY A 98 -20.69 5.23 -15.16
CA GLY A 98 -20.52 6.53 -15.80
C GLY A 98 -19.15 7.12 -15.53
N ASP A 99 -19.00 7.88 -14.44
CA ASP A 99 -17.75 8.53 -13.99
C ASP A 99 -17.59 8.51 -12.46
N LEU A 100 -18.44 7.75 -11.77
CA LEU A 100 -18.50 7.74 -10.31
C LEU A 100 -17.35 6.98 -9.68
N ILE A 101 -16.90 5.91 -10.33
CA ILE A 101 -15.72 5.14 -9.95
C ILE A 101 -14.72 5.22 -11.10
N VAL A 102 -13.53 5.74 -10.81
CA VAL A 102 -12.43 5.88 -11.77
C VAL A 102 -11.19 5.23 -11.17
N LEU A 103 -10.63 4.28 -11.90
CA LEU A 103 -9.49 3.48 -11.53
C LEU A 103 -8.45 3.53 -12.65
N SER A 104 -7.17 3.55 -12.30
CA SER A 104 -6.08 3.35 -13.25
C SER A 104 -5.45 1.99 -13.02
N PHE A 105 -5.36 1.18 -14.08
CA PHE A 105 -4.67 -0.10 -14.04
C PHE A 105 -3.18 0.11 -14.29
N SER A 106 -2.34 -0.37 -13.38
CA SER A 106 -0.90 -0.21 -13.47
C SER A 106 -0.22 -1.55 -13.26
N ILE A 107 0.74 -1.85 -14.13
CA ILE A 107 1.66 -2.98 -14.00
C ILE A 107 3.03 -2.41 -13.62
N LEU A 108 3.65 -2.93 -12.55
CA LEU A 108 5.07 -2.75 -12.29
C LEU A 108 5.82 -3.70 -13.22
N SER A 109 6.25 -3.22 -14.39
CA SER A 109 7.08 -3.99 -15.30
C SER A 109 8.49 -4.16 -14.70
N MET A 110 9.00 -5.39 -14.71
CA MET A 110 10.41 -5.68 -14.37
C MET A 110 11.38 -5.37 -15.54
N ASP A 111 10.89 -4.93 -16.70
CA ASP A 111 11.66 -4.89 -17.96
C ASP A 111 11.88 -3.49 -18.58
N GLU A 112 11.60 -2.39 -17.89
CA GLU A 112 12.13 -1.09 -18.31
C GLU A 112 13.42 -0.78 -17.53
N THR A 113 14.53 -1.28 -18.08
CA THR A 113 15.81 -0.58 -17.97
C THR A 113 15.63 0.85 -18.48
N MET A 114 15.30 1.79 -17.59
CA MET A 114 15.78 3.17 -17.51
C MET A 114 14.86 3.99 -16.56
N ASP A 115 15.45 4.39 -15.44
CA ASP A 115 15.10 5.59 -14.67
C ASP A 115 13.89 5.63 -13.71
N ILE A 116 13.64 4.58 -12.91
CA ILE A 116 12.91 4.69 -11.63
C ILE A 116 13.55 3.84 -10.51
N THR A 117 14.87 3.98 -10.38
CA THR A 117 15.73 3.20 -9.46
C THR A 117 15.43 3.30 -7.94
N PRO A 118 14.67 4.26 -7.36
CA PRO A 118 14.50 4.28 -5.90
C PRO A 118 13.35 3.39 -5.37
N LEU A 119 12.20 3.34 -6.04
CA LEU A 119 10.99 2.70 -5.48
C LEU A 119 10.99 1.17 -5.68
N ILE A 120 11.57 0.70 -6.79
CA ILE A 120 11.79 -0.73 -7.03
C ILE A 120 12.88 -1.28 -6.11
N LYS A 121 13.91 -0.50 -5.75
CA LYS A 121 14.82 -0.88 -4.65
C LYS A 121 14.07 -1.10 -3.33
N GLN A 122 12.98 -0.37 -3.09
CA GLN A 122 12.20 -0.47 -1.87
C GLN A 122 11.34 -1.73 -1.81
N LEU A 123 10.74 -2.13 -2.94
CA LEU A 123 9.98 -3.38 -3.05
C LEU A 123 10.89 -4.61 -3.20
N ALA A 124 12.01 -4.48 -3.91
CA ALA A 124 13.06 -5.49 -3.95
C ALA A 124 13.74 -5.65 -2.59
N ALA A 125 13.89 -4.58 -1.79
CA ALA A 125 14.33 -4.69 -0.40
C ALA A 125 13.33 -5.47 0.45
N VAL A 126 12.02 -5.43 0.18
CA VAL A 126 11.03 -6.24 0.92
C VAL A 126 11.14 -7.74 0.59
N GLU A 127 11.50 -8.12 -0.64
CA GLU A 127 11.73 -9.54 -0.98
C GLU A 127 13.20 -9.99 -0.79
N ALA A 128 14.18 -9.08 -0.77
CA ALA A 128 15.59 -9.35 -0.44
C ALA A 128 15.89 -9.31 1.05
N SER A 129 15.02 -8.72 1.89
CA SER A 129 15.13 -8.75 3.35
C SER A 129 14.52 -10.05 3.87
N GLY A 130 15.34 -11.07 4.08
CA GLY A 130 14.92 -12.34 4.67
C GLY A 130 14.05 -12.17 5.93
N GLY A 131 12.74 -12.35 5.83
CA GLY A 131 11.88 -12.67 6.98
C GLY A 131 11.42 -11.54 7.91
N LEU A 132 11.55 -10.25 7.59
CA LEU A 132 11.06 -9.17 8.46
C LEU A 132 9.52 -8.99 8.39
N ARG A 133 8.80 -9.19 9.50
CA ARG A 133 7.34 -9.01 9.62
C ARG A 133 6.96 -8.25 10.88
N LEU A 134 5.99 -7.34 10.79
CA LEU A 134 5.43 -6.63 11.94
C LEU A 134 4.08 -7.24 12.33
N ASN A 135 3.83 -7.39 13.63
CA ASN A 135 2.55 -7.79 14.19
C ASN A 135 1.96 -6.66 15.04
N PRO A 136 0.96 -5.93 14.52
CA PRO A 136 0.38 -4.77 15.23
C PRO A 136 -0.40 -5.15 16.47
N PHE A 137 -0.98 -6.35 16.52
CA PHE A 137 -1.76 -6.82 17.68
C PHE A 137 -0.88 -7.17 18.86
N LYS A 138 0.32 -7.69 18.60
CA LYS A 138 1.29 -8.07 19.62
C LYS A 138 2.40 -7.04 19.85
N GLN A 139 2.48 -6.02 18.99
CA GLN A 139 3.57 -5.04 18.96
C GLN A 139 4.94 -5.72 18.82
N GLU A 140 5.02 -6.68 17.90
CA GLU A 140 6.19 -7.52 17.69
C GLU A 140 6.77 -7.34 16.29
N LEU A 141 8.09 -7.40 16.17
CA LEU A 141 8.82 -7.59 14.92
C LEU A 141 9.35 -9.02 14.90
N VAL A 142 9.13 -9.72 13.82
CA VAL A 142 9.65 -11.06 13.54
C VAL A 142 10.68 -10.93 12.44
N TYR A 143 11.88 -11.49 12.63
CA TYR A 143 12.91 -11.59 11.60
C TYR A 143 13.50 -13.00 11.62
N GLY A 144 13.19 -13.83 10.62
CA GLY A 144 13.58 -15.24 10.66
C GLY A 144 12.94 -15.95 11.86
N GLU A 145 13.77 -16.42 12.81
CA GLU A 145 13.32 -17.02 14.08
C GLU A 145 13.29 -16.02 15.25
N ASP A 146 13.88 -14.82 15.09
CA ASP A 146 13.95 -13.82 16.15
C ASP A 146 12.65 -13.03 16.26
N VAL A 147 12.19 -12.83 17.50
CA VAL A 147 11.00 -12.03 17.83
C VAL A 147 11.36 -10.94 18.82
N CYS A 148 11.14 -9.68 18.43
CA CYS A 148 11.34 -8.51 19.27
C CYS A 148 10.00 -7.89 19.65
N ALA A 149 9.71 -7.82 20.95
CA ALA A 149 8.53 -7.13 21.46
C ALA A 149 8.81 -5.66 21.80
N PHE A 150 7.88 -4.78 21.46
CA PHE A 150 7.99 -3.32 21.61
C PHE A 150 6.87 -2.76 22.51
N SER A 151 7.13 -1.60 23.12
CA SER A 151 6.02 -0.75 23.60
C SER A 151 5.33 -0.08 22.41
N GLU A 152 4.11 0.43 22.59
CA GLU A 152 3.33 1.06 21.50
C GLU A 152 4.12 2.12 20.71
N LYS A 153 4.85 2.98 21.41
CA LYS A 153 5.64 4.06 20.78
C LYS A 153 6.87 3.52 20.05
N GLU A 154 7.48 2.46 20.57
CA GLU A 154 8.61 1.78 19.92
C GLU A 154 8.13 1.01 18.68
N TYR A 155 6.95 0.38 18.75
CA TYR A 155 6.34 -0.31 17.61
C TYR A 155 5.98 0.67 16.51
N LYS A 156 5.29 1.79 16.83
CA LYS A 156 4.98 2.84 15.84
C LYS A 156 6.24 3.41 15.17
N CYS A 157 7.31 3.57 15.94
CA CYS A 157 8.60 3.99 15.38
C CYS A 157 9.14 2.95 14.39
N MET A 158 9.09 1.66 14.74
CA MET A 158 9.51 0.57 13.86
C MET A 158 8.64 0.43 12.63
N GLU A 159 7.32 0.51 12.79
CA GLU A 159 6.35 0.46 11.70
C GLU A 159 6.60 1.57 10.69
N LEU A 160 6.81 2.80 11.15
CA LEU A 160 7.13 3.91 10.25
C LEU A 160 8.46 3.71 9.52
N LEU A 161 9.51 3.29 10.24
CA LEU A 161 10.84 3.07 9.68
C LEU A 161 10.90 1.89 8.71
N VAL A 162 10.17 0.81 8.97
CA VAL A 162 10.08 -0.38 8.10
C VAL A 162 9.25 -0.06 6.85
N ASN A 163 8.13 0.64 6.99
CA ASN A 163 7.33 1.07 5.84
C ASN A 163 8.12 2.03 4.92
N HIS A 164 9.11 2.74 5.46
CA HIS A 164 10.04 3.62 4.73
C HIS A 164 11.47 3.06 4.70
N GLN A 165 11.64 1.74 4.67
CA GLN A 165 12.97 1.11 4.65
C GLN A 165 13.78 1.64 3.46
N GLY A 166 15.05 1.98 3.72
CA GLY A 166 15.95 2.60 2.72
C GLY A 166 15.63 4.05 2.38
N GLN A 167 14.58 4.65 2.94
CA GLN A 167 14.22 6.06 2.77
C GLN A 167 14.49 6.90 4.02
N PHE A 168 14.60 8.21 3.81
CA PHE A 168 14.76 9.19 4.89
C PHE A 168 13.43 9.48 5.58
N VAL A 169 13.38 9.25 6.90
CA VAL A 169 12.27 9.61 7.77
C VAL A 169 12.69 10.80 8.64
N SER A 170 11.97 11.91 8.55
CA SER A 170 12.28 13.11 9.33
C SER A 170 11.87 12.97 10.79
N LYS A 171 12.49 13.76 11.68
CA LYS A 171 12.08 13.81 13.09
C LYS A 171 10.62 14.24 13.26
N ASP A 172 10.14 15.13 12.40
CA ASP A 172 8.76 15.64 12.48
C ASP A 172 7.75 14.59 12.05
N GLN A 173 8.06 13.81 11.00
CA GLN A 173 7.24 12.64 10.61
C GLN A 173 7.17 11.60 11.73
N LEU A 174 8.30 11.31 12.38
CA LEU A 174 8.32 10.43 13.56
C LEU A 174 7.46 10.98 14.68
N LYS A 175 7.54 12.29 14.96
CA LYS A 175 6.74 12.92 16.01
C LYS A 175 5.24 12.79 15.75
N VAL A 176 4.80 13.18 14.55
CA VAL A 176 3.38 13.13 14.14
C VAL A 176 2.83 11.71 14.19
N TYR A 177 3.59 10.72 13.73
CA TYR A 177 3.14 9.34 13.68
C TYR A 177 3.15 8.64 15.04
N ILE A 178 4.16 8.92 15.87
CA ILE A 178 4.35 8.24 17.16
C ILE A 178 3.50 8.89 18.25
N TRP A 179 3.33 10.22 18.27
CA TRP A 179 2.56 10.96 19.26
C TRP A 179 1.40 11.78 18.64
N PRO A 180 0.50 11.17 17.86
CA PRO A 180 -0.63 11.88 17.28
C PRO A 180 -1.55 12.50 18.36
N GLU A 181 -1.56 11.94 19.57
CA GLU A 181 -2.35 12.45 20.69
C GLU A 181 -1.85 13.79 21.26
N ARG A 182 -0.67 14.24 20.86
CA ARG A 182 -0.07 15.51 21.31
C ARG A 182 -0.19 16.63 20.24
N SER A 183 -0.85 16.36 19.11
CA SER A 183 -1.20 17.38 18.11
C SER A 183 -2.53 18.02 18.47
N TYR A 184 -2.58 19.36 18.60
CA TYR A 184 -3.80 20.10 18.93
C TYR A 184 -4.41 20.84 17.72
N GLY A 185 -3.88 20.63 16.51
CA GLY A 185 -4.37 21.20 15.26
C GLY A 185 -4.04 20.34 14.02
N THR A 186 -4.76 20.58 12.91
CA THR A 186 -4.48 20.00 11.59
C THR A 186 -3.14 20.55 11.08
N ASP A 187 -2.12 19.71 10.97
CA ASP A 187 -0.72 20.02 10.60
C ASP A 187 0.23 20.50 11.71
N GLU A 188 -0.14 20.40 13.00
CA GLU A 188 0.81 20.65 14.09
C GLU A 188 1.71 19.45 14.39
N VAL A 189 3.02 19.66 14.35
CA VAL A 189 4.02 18.69 14.83
C VAL A 189 3.95 18.61 16.36
N PRO A 190 3.74 17.42 16.94
CA PRO A 190 3.75 17.21 18.38
C PRO A 190 4.96 17.82 19.11
N ASP A 191 4.71 18.48 20.23
CA ASP A 191 5.77 18.95 21.12
C ASP A 191 6.41 17.75 21.84
N VAL A 192 7.55 17.32 21.30
CA VAL A 192 8.36 16.19 21.76
C VAL A 192 9.80 16.64 21.79
N SER A 193 10.43 16.51 22.97
CA SER A 193 11.81 16.93 23.16
C SER A 193 12.78 16.07 22.36
N SER A 194 13.95 16.63 22.03
CA SER A 194 14.99 15.88 21.34
C SER A 194 15.51 14.71 22.19
N GLU A 195 15.52 14.83 23.52
CA GLU A 195 15.89 13.73 24.43
C GLU A 195 14.89 12.58 24.37
N GLU A 196 13.57 12.87 24.35
CA GLU A 196 12.53 11.85 24.30
C GLU A 196 12.63 11.02 23.01
N LEU A 197 12.80 11.69 21.87
CA LEU A 197 12.99 11.02 20.58
C LEU A 197 14.30 10.22 20.53
N ASN A 198 15.40 10.79 21.02
CA ASN A 198 16.69 10.09 21.07
C ASN A 198 16.64 8.85 21.97
N ALA A 199 15.95 8.94 23.12
CA ALA A 199 15.76 7.82 24.04
C ALA A 199 14.89 6.71 23.43
N LEU A 200 13.89 7.07 22.63
CA LEU A 200 13.08 6.10 21.88
C LEU A 200 13.94 5.36 20.85
N ILE A 201 14.67 6.10 20.00
CA ILE A 201 15.55 5.53 18.98
C ILE A 201 16.61 4.64 19.60
N TYR A 202 17.20 5.05 20.72
CA TYR A 202 18.15 4.23 21.46
C TYR A 202 17.56 2.89 21.90
N ARG A 203 16.34 2.89 22.45
CA ARG A 203 15.65 1.65 22.88
C ARG A 203 15.33 0.74 21.71
N VAL A 204 14.85 1.32 20.60
CA VAL A 204 14.57 0.58 19.38
C VAL A 204 15.85 -0.06 18.82
N ARG A 205 16.93 0.71 18.65
CA ARG A 205 18.24 0.18 18.21
C ARG A 205 18.77 -0.94 19.09
N LYS A 206 18.57 -0.83 20.40
CA LYS A 206 19.00 -1.87 21.35
C LYS A 206 18.24 -3.18 21.14
N LYS A 207 16.94 -3.11 20.83
CA LYS A 207 16.07 -4.28 20.60
C LYS A 207 16.28 -4.92 19.23
N THR A 208 16.54 -4.13 18.20
CA THR A 208 16.75 -4.61 16.83
C THR A 208 18.22 -4.83 16.48
N ARG A 209 19.10 -4.87 17.48
CA ARG A 209 20.55 -4.96 17.27
C ARG A 209 20.90 -6.29 16.59
N GLY A 210 21.57 -6.20 15.45
CA GLY A 210 21.95 -7.38 14.65
C GLY A 210 20.85 -7.86 13.70
N ILE A 211 19.70 -7.18 13.70
CA ILE A 211 18.59 -7.43 12.75
C ILE A 211 18.50 -6.25 11.79
N LEU A 212 18.47 -5.04 12.34
CA LEU A 212 18.29 -3.80 11.58
C LEU A 212 19.31 -2.76 12.03
N ASP A 213 19.81 -1.98 11.07
CA ASP A 213 20.63 -0.81 11.33
C ASP A 213 19.82 0.47 11.12
N ILE A 214 19.82 1.34 12.13
CA ILE A 214 19.12 2.63 12.06
C ILE A 214 20.20 3.69 12.00
N GLU A 215 20.42 4.29 10.84
CA GLU A 215 21.40 5.35 10.64
C GLU A 215 20.84 6.71 11.06
N SER A 216 21.63 7.50 11.77
CA SER A 216 21.27 8.88 12.14
C SER A 216 21.77 9.90 11.13
N ILE A 217 20.87 10.63 10.50
CA ILE A 217 21.22 11.77 9.65
C ILE A 217 21.29 13.03 10.50
N ARG A 218 22.50 13.61 10.60
CA ARG A 218 22.85 14.74 11.52
C ARG A 218 21.73 15.76 11.66
N GLY A 219 21.06 15.73 12.81
CA GLY A 219 20.03 16.69 13.21
C GLY A 219 18.66 16.55 12.54
N LYS A 220 18.52 15.79 11.44
CA LYS A 220 17.35 15.83 10.55
C LYS A 220 16.40 14.64 10.68
N GLY A 221 16.92 13.43 10.88
CA GLY A 221 16.09 12.22 10.84
C GLY A 221 16.90 10.94 10.83
N TYR A 222 16.26 9.85 10.38
CA TYR A 222 16.82 8.50 10.43
C TYR A 222 16.52 7.74 9.13
N ILE A 223 17.38 6.78 8.81
CA ILE A 223 17.19 5.83 7.70
C ILE A 223 17.31 4.42 8.28
N LEU A 224 16.40 3.53 7.92
CA LEU A 224 16.48 2.12 8.26
C LEU A 224 17.16 1.34 7.13
N GLN A 225 18.21 0.59 7.45
CA GLN A 225 18.88 -0.34 6.56
C GLN A 225 18.79 -1.76 7.13
N THR A 226 18.60 -2.74 6.26
CA THR A 226 18.74 -4.16 6.61
C THR A 226 20.19 -4.56 6.47
N GLN A 227 20.70 -5.37 7.40
CA GLN A 227 22.03 -5.95 7.24
C GLN A 227 21.92 -7.04 6.17
N GLU A 228 22.42 -6.78 4.97
CA GLU A 228 22.70 -7.84 3.99
C GLU A 228 23.98 -8.56 4.45
N GLU A 229 23.93 -9.89 4.58
CA GLU A 229 25.10 -10.76 4.77
C GLU A 229 26.08 -10.68 3.58
#